data_AF-A0A4R7ICN0-F1
#
_entry.id   AF-A0A4R7ICN0-F1
#
_cell.length_a   1.000
_cell.length_b   1.000
_cell.length_c   1.000
_cell.angle_alpha   90.00
_cell.angle_beta   90.00
_cell.angle_gamma   90.00
#
_symmetry.space_group_name_H-M   'P 1'
#
loop_
_entity.id
_entity.type
_entity.pdbx_description
1 polymer ?
#
loop_
_entity_poly.entity_id
_entity_poly.type
_entity_poly.pdbx_seq_one_letter_code
_entity_poly.pdbx_strand_id
1 'polypeptide(L)'
;MTGQNGQTRPARLPWKRALAATAVTAAAFSVTVTPAVAAPADDPSAPAAVTASATAAADVDYDTWQRDCRAVMDAALPYLKERIADAAPGEKQAIVLDIDNTSLETDFGFSFPQPANRPVLEAARYAQERGVALFFVTARPGIIEVPTEWNLAHAGYDSSGLYVRGLLDLFKDVAAYKTEQRAEIESDGYTIIANIGNSATDLSGGHAEKTFKLPDYGGQLS
;
A
#
# COMPACT_ATOMS: atom_id res chain seq x y z
N MET A 1 -57.67 -31.27 -11.03
CA MET A 1 -58.06 -30.16 -10.12
C MET A 1 -56.82 -29.30 -9.93
N THR A 2 -56.50 -28.42 -10.90
CA THR A 2 -56.84 -26.98 -10.96
C THR A 2 -56.19 -26.14 -9.85
N GLY A 3 -55.25 -25.28 -10.25
CA GLY A 3 -54.68 -24.20 -9.43
C GLY A 3 -53.57 -23.46 -10.17
N GLN A 4 -53.95 -22.61 -11.13
CA GLN A 4 -53.05 -21.70 -11.87
C GLN A 4 -52.54 -20.59 -10.93
N ASN A 5 -51.23 -20.38 -10.85
CA ASN A 5 -50.64 -19.18 -10.25
C ASN A 5 -50.25 -18.20 -11.36
N GLY A 6 -50.95 -17.07 -11.38
CA GLY A 6 -50.81 -16.00 -12.35
C GLY A 6 -49.48 -15.24 -12.24
N GLN A 7 -48.84 -15.08 -13.39
CA GLN A 7 -47.85 -14.03 -13.63
C GLN A 7 -48.55 -12.68 -13.67
N THR A 8 -48.05 -11.71 -12.91
CA THR A 8 -48.33 -10.29 -13.14
C THR A 8 -47.04 -9.49 -13.01
N ARG A 9 -46.46 -9.14 -14.17
CA ARG A 9 -45.59 -7.97 -14.35
C ARG A 9 -46.48 -6.73 -14.46
N PRO A 10 -46.11 -5.63 -13.80
CA PRO A 10 -45.99 -4.34 -14.50
C PRO A 10 -44.82 -3.51 -13.91
N ALA A 11 -44.32 -2.42 -14.46
CA ALA A 11 -44.42 -1.74 -15.75
C ALA A 11 -43.19 -0.80 -15.78
N ARG A 12 -42.65 -0.58 -16.98
CA ARG A 12 -41.51 0.33 -17.22
C ARG A 12 -41.95 1.77 -16.90
N LEU A 13 -41.22 2.48 -16.04
CA LEU A 13 -41.42 3.92 -15.84
C LEU A 13 -40.83 4.73 -17.01
N PRO A 14 -41.51 5.79 -17.48
CA PRO A 14 -41.06 6.60 -18.59
C PRO A 14 -40.01 7.64 -18.18
N TRP A 15 -38.95 7.70 -18.98
CA TRP A 15 -37.91 8.72 -18.98
C TRP A 15 -38.54 10.10 -19.23
N LYS A 16 -38.49 11.00 -18.25
CA LYS A 16 -38.79 12.42 -18.47
C LYS A 16 -37.47 13.17 -18.65
N ARG A 17 -37.23 13.62 -19.87
CA ARG A 17 -36.21 14.63 -20.21
C ARG A 17 -36.66 15.97 -19.61
N ALA A 18 -35.84 16.54 -18.74
CA ALA A 18 -35.95 17.93 -18.34
C ALA A 18 -34.82 18.71 -19.01
N LEU A 19 -35.19 19.50 -20.02
CA LEU A 19 -34.39 20.60 -20.54
C LEU A 19 -34.54 21.77 -19.57
N ALA A 20 -33.44 22.22 -18.99
CA ALA A 20 -33.37 23.51 -18.29
C ALA A 20 -32.31 24.36 -18.98
N ALA A 21 -32.77 25.39 -19.66
CA ALA A 21 -31.97 26.44 -20.28
C ALA A 21 -32.15 27.72 -19.47
N THR A 22 -31.05 28.34 -19.02
CA THR A 22 -30.90 29.76 -18.60
C THR A 22 -29.50 29.90 -17.98
N ALA A 23 -28.71 30.94 -18.15
CA ALA A 23 -28.67 32.08 -19.04
C ALA A 23 -27.24 32.64 -18.88
N VAL A 24 -26.56 32.95 -19.99
CA VAL A 24 -25.22 33.56 -19.97
C VAL A 24 -25.40 35.07 -19.78
N THR A 25 -24.97 35.61 -18.64
CA THR A 25 -24.78 37.05 -18.46
C THR A 25 -23.34 37.41 -18.81
N ALA A 26 -23.15 38.00 -19.99
CA ALA A 26 -21.94 38.69 -20.38
C ALA A 26 -21.90 40.07 -19.70
N ALA A 27 -20.91 40.32 -18.84
CA ALA A 27 -20.56 41.65 -18.39
C ALA A 27 -19.22 42.02 -19.06
N ALA A 28 -19.29 42.89 -20.06
CA ALA A 28 -18.14 43.55 -20.67
C ALA A 28 -17.61 44.62 -19.71
N PHE A 29 -16.32 44.58 -19.40
CA PHE A 29 -15.62 45.73 -18.84
C PHE A 29 -14.44 46.10 -19.72
N SER A 30 -14.43 47.38 -20.08
CA SER A 30 -13.57 48.01 -21.07
C SER A 30 -12.11 48.05 -20.64
N VAL A 31 -11.25 47.76 -21.61
CA VAL A 31 -9.80 47.93 -21.54
C VAL A 31 -9.46 49.43 -21.58
N THR A 32 -8.63 49.89 -20.64
CA THR A 32 -7.83 51.12 -20.80
C THR A 32 -6.36 50.77 -20.68
N VAL A 33 -5.61 50.97 -21.76
CA VAL A 33 -4.15 50.86 -21.82
C VAL A 33 -3.54 52.24 -21.58
N THR A 34 -2.55 52.32 -20.69
CA THR A 34 -1.52 53.37 -20.68
C THR A 34 -0.16 52.77 -20.34
N PRO A 35 0.96 53.28 -20.90
CA PRO A 35 2.22 52.54 -20.98
C PRO A 35 3.25 52.83 -19.86
N ALA A 36 4.09 51.81 -19.64
CA ALA A 36 5.55 51.80 -19.37
C ALA A 36 6.18 52.66 -18.25
N VAL A 37 6.90 51.97 -17.33
CA VAL A 37 8.33 52.20 -16.96
C VAL A 37 8.90 50.85 -16.50
N ALA A 38 10.16 50.58 -16.82
CA ALA A 38 10.85 49.30 -16.62
C ALA A 38 11.79 49.27 -15.39
N ALA A 39 11.82 48.07 -14.74
CA ALA A 39 12.92 47.35 -14.06
C ALA A 39 13.49 47.85 -12.71
N PRO A 40 14.20 46.99 -11.93
CA PRO A 40 14.09 45.53 -11.73
C PRO A 40 13.95 45.15 -10.23
N ALA A 41 13.53 43.91 -9.92
CA ALA A 41 13.84 43.29 -8.62
C ALA A 41 13.94 41.78 -8.81
N ASP A 42 15.16 41.27 -8.63
CA ASP A 42 15.46 39.86 -8.44
C ASP A 42 14.74 39.34 -7.19
N ASP A 43 13.95 38.28 -7.36
CA ASP A 43 13.46 37.49 -6.23
C ASP A 43 13.52 36.00 -6.63
N PRO A 44 14.55 35.24 -6.21
CA PRO A 44 14.62 33.82 -6.45
C PRO A 44 14.07 33.12 -5.22
N SER A 45 12.82 32.66 -5.24
CA SER A 45 12.34 31.51 -4.44
C SER A 45 10.84 31.26 -4.66
N ALA A 46 10.49 30.58 -5.74
CA ALA A 46 9.28 29.76 -5.79
C ALA A 46 9.74 28.30 -5.92
N PRO A 47 9.25 27.35 -5.09
CA PRO A 47 9.68 25.97 -5.22
C PRO A 47 9.12 25.39 -6.53
N ALA A 48 10.03 24.86 -7.34
CA ALA A 48 9.73 24.18 -8.58
C ALA A 48 8.95 22.88 -8.31
N ALA A 49 8.04 22.57 -9.24
CA ALA A 49 7.28 21.34 -9.27
C ALA A 49 8.19 20.10 -9.14
N VAL A 50 7.78 19.15 -8.31
CA VAL A 50 8.47 17.87 -8.11
C VAL A 50 8.37 17.06 -9.41
N THR A 51 9.49 17.00 -10.14
CA THR A 51 9.70 16.05 -11.22
C THR A 51 9.77 14.63 -10.68
N ALA A 52 9.11 13.72 -11.41
CA ALA A 52 8.99 12.30 -11.11
C ALA A 52 10.32 11.61 -10.74
N SER A 53 10.25 10.75 -9.72
CA SER A 53 11.33 9.86 -9.28
C SER A 53 11.82 9.00 -10.44
N ALA A 54 13.06 9.27 -10.86
CA ALA A 54 13.89 8.27 -11.49
C ALA A 54 14.45 7.37 -10.38
N THR A 55 14.35 6.06 -10.54
CA THR A 55 15.00 5.02 -9.71
C THR A 55 16.48 5.32 -9.58
N ALA A 56 16.85 6.05 -8.53
CA ALA A 56 18.20 6.07 -8.02
C ALA A 56 18.38 4.73 -7.32
N ALA A 57 19.30 3.89 -7.81
CA ALA A 57 19.84 2.84 -6.98
C ALA A 57 20.28 3.51 -5.67
N ALA A 58 19.78 3.04 -4.52
CA ALA A 58 20.09 3.66 -3.25
C ALA A 58 21.61 3.82 -3.13
N ASP A 59 22.07 4.98 -2.64
CA ASP A 59 23.49 5.20 -2.32
C ASP A 59 23.96 4.30 -1.16
N VAL A 60 23.09 3.41 -0.67
CA VAL A 60 23.34 2.48 0.41
C VAL A 60 23.70 1.11 -0.14
N ASP A 61 24.84 0.59 0.31
CA ASP A 61 25.26 -0.76 -0.03
C ASP A 61 24.40 -1.82 0.66
N TYR A 62 24.32 -3.00 0.03
CA TYR A 62 23.53 -4.14 0.48
C TYR A 62 23.82 -4.57 1.92
N ASP A 63 25.11 -4.59 2.32
CA ASP A 63 25.51 -5.07 3.65
C ASP A 63 25.07 -4.07 4.74
N THR A 64 25.08 -2.78 4.43
CA THR A 64 24.51 -1.74 5.30
C THR A 64 23.00 -1.93 5.43
N TRP A 65 22.27 -2.07 4.33
CA TRP A 65 20.81 -2.28 4.37
C TRP A 65 20.39 -3.55 5.12
N GLN A 66 21.07 -4.67 4.90
CA GLN A 66 20.81 -5.92 5.62
C GLN A 66 21.05 -5.80 7.13
N ARG A 67 22.10 -5.06 7.53
CA ARG A 67 22.42 -4.82 8.95
C ARG A 67 21.39 -3.94 9.63
N ASP A 68 20.92 -2.90 8.96
CA ASP A 68 19.89 -2.00 9.49
C ASP A 68 18.53 -2.70 9.58
N CYS A 69 18.16 -3.49 8.56
CA CYS A 69 17.00 -4.37 8.63
C CYS A 69 17.11 -5.35 9.79
N ARG A 70 18.29 -5.95 10.01
CA ARG A 70 18.54 -6.84 11.15
C ARG A 70 18.32 -6.12 12.49
N ALA A 71 18.83 -4.91 12.65
CA ALA A 71 18.67 -4.15 13.89
C ALA A 71 17.18 -3.91 14.23
N VAL A 72 16.35 -3.57 13.25
CA VAL A 72 14.90 -3.43 13.44
C VAL A 72 14.25 -4.76 13.83
N MET A 73 14.62 -5.84 13.13
CA MET A 73 14.03 -7.15 13.37
C MET A 73 14.52 -7.81 14.67
N ASP A 74 15.73 -7.48 15.16
CA ASP A 74 16.19 -7.84 16.51
C ASP A 74 15.38 -7.15 17.60
N ALA A 75 14.93 -5.92 17.36
CA ALA A 75 14.01 -5.22 18.26
C ALA A 75 12.57 -5.76 18.16
N ALA A 76 12.16 -6.23 16.97
CA ALA A 76 10.82 -6.77 16.74
C ALA A 76 10.63 -8.17 17.33
N LEU A 77 11.64 -9.03 17.20
CA LEU A 77 11.51 -10.46 17.50
C LEU A 77 11.11 -10.75 18.95
N PRO A 78 11.65 -10.10 20.00
CA PRO A 78 11.18 -10.31 21.37
C PRO A 78 9.69 -10.02 21.56
N TYR A 79 9.20 -8.92 20.97
CA TYR A 79 7.78 -8.60 21.01
C TYR A 79 6.92 -9.65 20.29
N LEU A 80 7.34 -10.09 19.09
CA LEU A 80 6.64 -11.14 18.37
C LEU A 80 6.58 -12.43 19.19
N LYS A 81 7.70 -12.82 19.81
CA LYS A 81 7.78 -14.01 20.67
C LYS A 81 6.78 -13.95 21.83
N GLU A 82 6.77 -12.81 22.54
CA GLU A 82 5.87 -12.58 23.67
C GLU A 82 4.41 -12.60 23.22
N ARG A 83 4.07 -11.82 22.19
CA ARG A 83 2.68 -11.68 21.73
C ARG A 83 2.12 -12.96 21.13
N ILE A 84 2.94 -13.74 20.42
CA ILE A 84 2.56 -15.06 19.90
C ILE A 84 2.31 -16.05 21.04
N ALA A 85 3.12 -16.01 22.11
CA ALA A 85 2.94 -16.88 23.27
C ALA A 85 1.70 -16.51 24.10
N ASP A 86 1.30 -15.23 24.10
CA ASP A 86 0.13 -14.69 24.81
C ASP A 86 -1.17 -14.73 23.98
N ALA A 87 -1.25 -15.61 22.98
CA ALA A 87 -2.45 -15.74 22.16
C ALA A 87 -3.65 -16.21 23.00
N ALA A 88 -4.79 -15.50 22.88
CA ALA A 88 -6.02 -15.95 23.52
C ALA A 88 -6.54 -17.25 22.86
N PRO A 89 -7.25 -18.12 23.60
CA PRO A 89 -7.83 -19.33 23.00
C PRO A 89 -8.73 -19.01 21.80
N GLY A 90 -8.36 -19.52 20.63
CA GLY A 90 -9.09 -19.31 19.37
C GLY A 90 -8.75 -18.01 18.63
N GLU A 91 -7.80 -17.20 19.13
CA GLU A 91 -7.33 -16.01 18.43
C GLU A 91 -6.60 -16.40 17.12
N LYS A 92 -6.98 -15.75 16.02
CA LYS A 92 -6.25 -15.86 14.74
C LYS A 92 -5.24 -14.73 14.65
N GLN A 93 -3.98 -14.98 14.94
CA GLN A 93 -2.95 -13.94 14.83
C GLN A 93 -2.47 -13.79 13.38
N ALA A 94 -2.12 -12.56 13.00
CA ALA A 94 -1.56 -12.23 11.70
C ALA A 94 -0.38 -11.26 11.79
N ILE A 95 0.57 -11.40 10.85
CA ILE A 95 1.57 -10.39 10.54
C ILE A 95 1.30 -9.88 9.12
N VAL A 96 1.38 -8.58 8.93
CA VAL A 96 1.30 -7.93 7.62
C VAL A 96 2.69 -7.43 7.22
N LEU A 97 3.10 -7.75 5.99
CA LEU A 97 4.35 -7.29 5.40
C LEU A 97 4.09 -6.50 4.12
N ASP A 98 4.84 -5.41 3.92
CA ASP A 98 5.08 -4.90 2.57
C ASP A 98 6.06 -5.82 1.79
N ILE A 99 6.18 -5.64 0.47
CA ILE A 99 7.04 -6.46 -0.40
C ILE A 99 8.35 -5.76 -0.75
N ASP A 100 8.29 -4.60 -1.40
CA ASP A 100 9.45 -4.02 -2.08
C ASP A 100 10.41 -3.38 -1.07
N ASN A 101 11.63 -3.91 -0.97
CA ASN A 101 12.63 -3.55 0.05
C ASN A 101 12.17 -3.75 1.50
N THR A 102 11.09 -4.52 1.68
CA THR A 102 10.62 -5.03 2.96
C THR A 102 10.81 -6.53 3.02
N SER A 103 10.07 -7.29 2.21
CA SER A 103 10.16 -8.75 2.15
C SER A 103 11.11 -9.24 1.08
N LEU A 104 11.19 -8.55 -0.05
CA LEU A 104 12.04 -8.88 -1.18
C LEU A 104 13.09 -7.79 -1.43
N GLU A 105 14.30 -8.21 -1.78
CA GLU A 105 15.47 -7.36 -2.02
C GLU A 105 15.38 -6.64 -3.39
N THR A 106 14.37 -5.79 -3.57
CA THR A 106 13.94 -5.33 -4.90
C THR A 106 14.92 -4.41 -5.59
N ASP A 107 15.57 -3.52 -4.84
CA ASP A 107 16.57 -2.60 -5.38
C ASP A 107 18.01 -3.11 -5.30
N PHE A 108 18.23 -4.29 -4.72
CA PHE A 108 19.56 -4.89 -4.55
C PHE A 108 19.92 -5.90 -5.65
N GLY A 109 19.54 -5.59 -6.88
CA GLY A 109 20.00 -6.26 -8.10
C GLY A 109 18.88 -6.69 -9.06
N PHE A 110 19.22 -6.82 -10.34
CA PHE A 110 18.31 -7.33 -11.38
C PHE A 110 18.28 -8.85 -11.37
N SER A 111 17.62 -9.44 -10.37
CA SER A 111 17.45 -10.89 -10.27
C SER A 111 15.97 -11.27 -10.18
N PHE A 112 15.59 -12.34 -10.88
CA PHE A 112 14.30 -12.99 -10.73
C PHE A 112 14.52 -14.50 -10.63
N PRO A 113 14.04 -15.18 -9.58
CA PRO A 113 13.33 -14.61 -8.44
C PRO A 113 14.19 -13.66 -7.60
N GLN A 114 13.57 -12.65 -7.02
CA GLN A 114 14.18 -11.73 -6.06
C GLN A 114 14.43 -12.47 -4.74
N PRO A 115 15.61 -12.33 -4.12
CA PRO A 115 15.88 -12.91 -2.81
C PRO A 115 15.00 -12.29 -1.73
N ALA A 116 14.84 -12.98 -0.60
CA ALA A 116 14.19 -12.44 0.58
C ALA A 116 15.13 -11.56 1.40
N ASN A 117 14.59 -10.48 1.96
CA ASN A 117 15.23 -9.77 3.07
C ASN A 117 15.41 -10.73 4.25
N ARG A 118 16.64 -11.20 4.47
CA ARG A 118 16.93 -12.31 5.40
C ARG A 118 16.41 -12.05 6.83
N PRO A 119 16.68 -10.87 7.45
CA PRO A 119 16.09 -10.50 8.73
C PRO A 119 14.57 -10.66 8.85
N VAL A 120 13.83 -10.26 7.82
CA VAL A 120 12.36 -10.28 7.81
C VAL A 120 11.85 -11.71 7.62
N LEU A 121 12.45 -12.46 6.70
CA LEU A 121 12.13 -13.87 6.48
C LEU A 121 12.33 -14.72 7.75
N GLU A 122 13.40 -14.47 8.52
CA GLU A 122 13.65 -15.18 9.78
C GLU A 122 12.51 -14.97 10.80
N ALA A 123 12.06 -13.73 10.99
CA ALA A 123 10.96 -13.43 11.88
C ALA A 123 9.62 -13.97 11.36
N ALA A 124 9.39 -13.87 10.05
CA ALA A 124 8.19 -14.41 9.40
C ALA A 124 8.09 -15.93 9.59
N ARG A 125 9.18 -16.67 9.35
CA ARG A 125 9.24 -18.12 9.58
C ARG A 125 8.99 -18.48 11.04
N TYR A 126 9.61 -17.75 11.97
CA TYR A 126 9.35 -17.95 13.40
C TYR A 126 7.85 -17.85 13.73
N ALA A 127 7.16 -16.87 13.16
CA ALA A 127 5.74 -16.65 13.37
C ALA A 127 4.87 -17.73 12.68
N GLN A 128 5.18 -18.06 11.42
CA GLN A 128 4.47 -19.07 10.63
C GLN A 128 4.55 -20.46 11.25
N GLU A 129 5.73 -20.86 11.75
CA GLU A 129 5.92 -22.12 12.50
C GLU A 129 5.03 -22.23 13.75
N ARG A 130 4.49 -21.11 14.23
CA ARG A 130 3.62 -21.02 15.42
C ARG A 130 2.17 -20.72 15.06
N GLY A 131 1.80 -20.85 13.80
CA GLY A 131 0.43 -20.71 13.32
C GLY A 131 -0.03 -19.27 13.11
N VAL A 132 0.89 -18.30 13.09
CA VAL A 132 0.57 -16.91 12.73
C VAL A 132 0.42 -16.82 11.22
N ALA A 133 -0.70 -16.26 10.75
CA ALA A 133 -0.93 -16.01 9.33
C ALA A 133 -0.03 -14.88 8.82
N LEU A 134 0.45 -15.01 7.59
CA LEU A 134 1.31 -14.02 6.96
C LEU A 134 0.63 -13.43 5.73
N PHE A 135 0.28 -12.15 5.79
CA PHE A 135 -0.33 -11.42 4.68
C PHE A 135 0.64 -10.41 4.08
N PHE A 136 0.56 -10.23 2.77
CA PHE A 136 1.33 -9.22 2.05
C PHE A 136 0.40 -8.13 1.52
N VAL A 137 0.71 -6.87 1.80
CA VAL A 137 -0.06 -5.71 1.31
C VAL A 137 0.90 -4.78 0.56
N THR A 138 0.78 -4.75 -0.77
CA THR A 138 1.77 -4.14 -1.65
C THR A 138 1.14 -3.09 -2.59
N ALA A 139 1.97 -2.16 -3.06
CA ALA A 139 1.59 -1.25 -4.14
C ALA A 139 1.76 -1.86 -5.54
N ARG A 140 2.30 -3.08 -5.66
CA ARG A 140 2.47 -3.78 -6.94
C ARG A 140 1.13 -3.90 -7.68
N PRO A 141 1.11 -3.70 -9.01
CA PRO A 141 -0.12 -3.79 -9.78
C PRO A 141 -0.56 -5.25 -9.92
N GLY A 142 -1.88 -5.51 -9.90
CA GLY A 142 -2.41 -6.88 -9.93
C GLY A 142 -2.07 -7.69 -11.18
N ILE A 143 -1.61 -7.04 -12.27
CA ILE A 143 -1.11 -7.74 -13.46
C ILE A 143 0.14 -8.60 -13.18
N ILE A 144 0.85 -8.37 -12.08
CA ILE A 144 2.02 -9.14 -11.65
C ILE A 144 1.78 -9.92 -10.34
N GLU A 145 0.53 -10.18 -9.97
CA GLU A 145 0.18 -10.92 -8.76
C GLU A 145 0.78 -12.34 -8.75
N VAL A 146 0.45 -13.15 -9.76
CA VAL A 146 0.93 -14.54 -9.89
C VAL A 146 2.47 -14.66 -9.84
N PRO A 147 3.26 -13.88 -10.61
CA PRO A 147 4.71 -13.95 -10.49
C PRO A 147 5.22 -13.44 -9.13
N THR A 148 4.51 -12.52 -8.47
CA THR A 148 4.87 -12.03 -7.13
C THR A 148 4.63 -13.10 -6.08
N GLU A 149 3.48 -13.76 -6.10
CA GLU A 149 3.16 -14.89 -5.21
C GLU A 149 4.16 -16.04 -5.38
N TRP A 150 4.49 -16.41 -6.62
CA TRP A 150 5.52 -17.40 -6.90
C TRP A 150 6.89 -17.00 -6.34
N ASN A 151 7.27 -15.73 -6.45
CA ASN A 151 8.53 -15.23 -5.91
C ASN A 151 8.57 -15.33 -4.38
N LEU A 152 7.49 -14.94 -3.70
CA LEU A 152 7.38 -15.03 -2.24
C LEU A 152 7.52 -16.47 -1.77
N ALA A 153 6.82 -17.41 -2.43
CA ALA A 153 6.94 -18.83 -2.15
C ALA A 153 8.36 -19.35 -2.39
N HIS A 154 8.98 -18.97 -3.52
CA HIS A 154 10.36 -19.34 -3.84
C HIS A 154 11.37 -18.81 -2.81
N ALA A 155 11.19 -17.57 -2.36
CA ALA A 155 12.03 -16.94 -1.35
C ALA A 155 11.82 -17.56 0.05
N GLY A 156 10.76 -18.36 0.22
CA GLY A 156 10.53 -19.22 1.37
C GLY A 156 9.50 -18.70 2.36
N TYR A 157 8.59 -17.84 1.91
CA TYR A 157 7.41 -17.41 2.66
C TYR A 157 6.22 -18.34 2.37
N ASP A 158 5.48 -18.70 3.42
CA ASP A 158 4.18 -19.37 3.33
C ASP A 158 3.02 -18.36 3.43
N SER A 159 2.66 -17.74 2.31
CA SER A 159 1.66 -16.65 2.30
C SER A 159 0.25 -17.17 2.62
N SER A 160 -0.43 -16.48 3.54
CA SER A 160 -1.86 -16.65 3.81
C SER A 160 -2.75 -15.75 2.91
N GLY A 161 -2.14 -14.78 2.22
CA GLY A 161 -2.82 -13.90 1.28
C GLY A 161 -1.91 -12.79 0.76
N LEU A 162 -2.17 -12.36 -0.48
CA LEU A 162 -1.46 -11.30 -1.19
C LEU A 162 -2.48 -10.28 -1.69
N TYR A 163 -2.35 -9.04 -1.22
CA TYR A 163 -3.18 -7.91 -1.63
C TYR A 163 -2.37 -6.97 -2.53
N VAL A 164 -2.66 -7.04 -3.83
CA VAL A 164 -2.09 -6.20 -4.90
C VAL A 164 -3.09 -5.13 -5.35
N ARG A 165 -2.59 -4.04 -5.92
CA ARG A 165 -3.45 -2.96 -6.42
C ARG A 165 -4.11 -3.36 -7.74
N GLY A 166 -5.43 -3.54 -7.69
CA GLY A 166 -6.25 -3.70 -8.89
C GLY A 166 -6.20 -2.46 -9.78
N LEU A 167 -6.64 -2.59 -11.03
CA LEU A 167 -6.59 -1.49 -12.01
C LEU A 167 -7.28 -0.21 -11.52
N LEU A 168 -8.41 -0.33 -10.80
CA LEU A 168 -9.11 0.82 -10.23
C LEU A 168 -8.41 1.37 -8.99
N ASP A 169 -7.74 0.52 -8.22
CA ASP A 169 -7.00 0.93 -7.02
C ASP A 169 -5.72 1.69 -7.37
N LEU A 170 -5.20 1.57 -8.60
CA LEU A 170 -4.06 2.38 -9.07
C LEU A 170 -4.31 3.89 -9.00
N PHE A 171 -5.59 4.31 -9.00
CA PHE A 171 -5.98 5.71 -8.85
C PHE A 171 -6.23 6.13 -7.39
N LYS A 172 -6.24 5.18 -6.45
CA LYS A 172 -6.35 5.48 -5.02
C LYS A 172 -5.02 5.96 -4.45
N ASP A 173 -5.09 6.64 -3.32
CA ASP A 173 -3.92 6.87 -2.47
C ASP A 173 -3.38 5.53 -1.94
N VAL A 174 -2.06 5.35 -1.94
CA VAL A 174 -1.42 4.09 -1.55
C VAL A 174 -1.64 3.79 -0.07
N ALA A 175 -1.48 4.79 0.80
CA ALA A 175 -1.68 4.61 2.23
C ALA A 175 -3.14 4.27 2.56
N ALA A 176 -4.09 4.93 1.89
CA ALA A 176 -5.51 4.60 2.02
C ALA A 176 -5.80 3.17 1.58
N TYR A 177 -5.30 2.74 0.42
CA TYR A 177 -5.44 1.36 -0.05
C TYR A 177 -4.86 0.37 0.97
N LYS A 178 -3.62 0.56 1.43
CA LYS A 178 -2.99 -0.37 2.38
C LYS A 178 -3.74 -0.43 3.72
N THR A 179 -4.29 0.70 4.16
CA THR A 179 -5.14 0.78 5.35
C THR A 179 -6.43 -0.03 5.18
N GLU A 180 -7.11 0.12 4.02
CA GLU A 180 -8.29 -0.66 3.68
C GLU A 180 -8.01 -2.18 3.74
N GLN A 181 -6.88 -2.63 3.19
CA GLN A 181 -6.53 -4.06 3.18
C GLN A 181 -6.26 -4.61 4.59
N ARG A 182 -5.62 -3.84 5.48
CA ARG A 182 -5.44 -4.27 6.88
C ARG A 182 -6.76 -4.33 7.63
N ALA A 183 -7.66 -3.37 7.39
CA ALA A 183 -9.00 -3.42 7.95
C ALA A 183 -9.79 -4.65 7.45
N GLU A 184 -9.61 -5.04 6.18
CA GLU A 184 -10.21 -6.26 5.61
C GLU A 184 -9.68 -7.52 6.32
N ILE A 185 -8.37 -7.63 6.52
CA ILE A 185 -7.75 -8.75 7.27
C ILE A 185 -8.32 -8.82 8.70
N GLU A 186 -8.47 -7.70 9.40
CA GLU A 186 -9.12 -7.68 10.73
C GLU A 186 -10.59 -8.12 10.64
N SER A 187 -11.31 -7.72 9.59
CA SER A 187 -12.71 -8.12 9.38
C SER A 187 -12.88 -9.62 9.11
N ASP A 188 -11.84 -10.28 8.61
CA ASP A 188 -11.75 -11.74 8.48
C ASP A 188 -11.42 -12.46 9.79
N GLY A 189 -11.41 -11.70 10.90
CA GLY A 189 -11.26 -12.19 12.27
C GLY A 189 -9.82 -12.39 12.70
N TYR A 190 -8.85 -11.79 12.00
CA TYR A 190 -7.45 -11.80 12.42
C TYR A 190 -7.12 -10.64 13.36
N THR A 191 -6.28 -10.88 14.35
CA THR A 191 -5.58 -9.83 15.09
C THR A 191 -4.22 -9.59 14.43
N ILE A 192 -4.02 -8.40 13.85
CA ILE A 192 -2.73 -8.04 13.26
C ILE A 192 -1.77 -7.63 14.38
N ILE A 193 -0.92 -8.56 14.80
CA ILE A 193 0.02 -8.34 15.90
C ILE A 193 1.23 -7.50 15.46
N ALA A 194 1.59 -7.56 14.17
CA ALA A 194 2.64 -6.70 13.65
C ALA A 194 2.38 -6.32 12.18
N ASN A 195 2.71 -5.08 11.85
CA ASN A 195 2.79 -4.57 10.48
C ASN A 195 4.21 -4.08 10.22
N ILE A 196 4.87 -4.61 9.19
CA ILE A 196 6.28 -4.34 8.88
C ILE A 196 6.37 -3.81 7.46
N GLY A 197 7.03 -2.67 7.32
CA GLY A 197 7.20 -1.99 6.05
C GLY A 197 8.32 -0.98 6.10
N ASN A 198 8.80 -0.58 4.94
CA ASN A 198 9.90 0.35 4.77
C ASN A 198 9.41 1.76 4.42
N SER A 199 8.14 2.00 4.11
CA SER A 199 7.60 3.32 3.80
C SER A 199 6.60 3.80 4.86
N ALA A 200 6.34 5.11 4.90
CA ALA A 200 5.28 5.65 5.76
C ALA A 200 3.87 5.15 5.33
N THR A 201 3.69 4.86 4.04
CA THR A 201 2.40 4.40 3.50
C THR A 201 2.05 2.99 3.96
N ASP A 202 3.05 2.17 4.30
CA ASP A 202 2.84 0.82 4.82
C ASP A 202 2.26 0.85 6.23
N LEU A 203 2.65 1.84 7.03
CA LEU A 203 2.45 1.84 8.48
C LEU A 203 1.35 2.80 8.96
N SER A 204 1.01 3.79 8.15
CA SER A 204 -0.05 4.76 8.46
C SER A 204 -1.44 4.15 8.41
N GLY A 205 -2.39 4.71 9.15
CA GLY A 205 -3.80 4.30 9.14
C GLY A 205 -4.20 3.24 10.19
N GLY A 206 -3.26 2.73 10.99
CA GLY A 206 -3.57 1.78 12.08
C GLY A 206 -3.81 0.35 11.58
N HIS A 207 -4.70 -0.38 12.26
CA HIS A 207 -5.03 -1.80 12.01
C HIS A 207 -3.84 -2.75 12.24
N ALA A 208 -3.05 -2.46 13.27
CA ALA A 208 -2.01 -3.34 13.80
C ALA A 208 -1.70 -2.94 15.24
N GLU A 209 -1.43 -3.90 16.11
CA GLU A 209 -1.02 -3.63 17.49
C GLU A 209 0.35 -2.93 17.56
N LYS A 210 1.26 -3.31 16.65
CA LYS A 210 2.60 -2.73 16.56
C LYS A 210 3.08 -2.60 15.13
N THR A 211 3.78 -1.52 14.86
CA THR A 211 4.40 -1.24 13.55
C THR A 211 5.92 -1.28 13.67
N PHE A 212 6.59 -1.85 12.68
CA PHE A 212 8.05 -1.85 12.57
C PHE A 212 8.47 -1.23 11.25
N LYS A 213 9.15 -0.07 11.34
CA LYS A 213 9.65 0.67 10.18
C LYS A 213 11.06 0.21 9.82
N LEU A 214 11.21 -0.39 8.65
CA LEU A 214 12.49 -0.69 8.04
C LEU A 214 13.11 0.59 7.44
N PRO A 215 14.44 0.63 7.25
CA PRO A 215 15.11 1.77 6.63
C PRO A 215 14.67 1.98 5.18
N ASP A 216 14.36 3.23 4.82
CA ASP A 216 14.16 3.68 3.42
C ASP A 216 15.18 4.70 2.95
N TYR A 217 16.10 5.11 3.84
CA TYR A 217 17.14 6.11 3.58
C TYR A 217 16.61 7.42 2.99
N GLY A 218 15.49 7.92 3.54
CA GLY A 218 14.86 9.14 3.05
C GLY A 218 14.01 8.90 1.78
N GLY A 219 13.52 7.69 1.60
CA GLY A 219 12.66 7.28 0.48
C GLY A 219 13.40 6.71 -0.72
N GLN A 220 14.73 6.52 -0.64
CA GLN A 220 15.52 5.88 -1.70
C GLN A 220 15.13 4.41 -1.94
N LEU A 221 14.59 3.75 -0.93
CA LEU A 221 14.11 2.37 -1.03
C LEU A 221 12.60 2.24 -0.90
N SER A 222 11.82 3.34 -0.89
CA SER A 222 10.34 3.30 -0.69
C SER A 222 9.55 2.79 -1.90
#